data_AF-A0A1V2R554-F1
#
_entry.id   AF-A0A1V2R554-F1
#
_cell.length_a   1.000
_cell.length_b   1.000
_cell.length_c   1.000
_cell.angle_alpha   90.00
_cell.angle_beta   90.00
_cell.angle_gamma   90.00
#
_symmetry.space_group_name_H-M   'P 1'
#
loop_
_entity.id
_entity.type
_entity.pdbx_description
1 polymer ?
#
loop_
_entity_poly.entity_id
_entity_poly.type
_entity_poly.pdbx_seq_one_letter_code
_entity_poly.pdbx_strand_id
1 'polypeptide(L)'
;MSQMKNARATERQLEQIKPAAQTNIAGGHNSQPERIRPVPKKHRARVFMLRSGTGGFTENDILRHCRLSSGRNYATELERLLDIQLERIDEPNADGIGSHYRYRFAKRDDISRVIRLVNNNADINGHQPITQQEINHILSLYPDYAAS
;
A
#
# COMPACT_ATOMS: atom_id res chain seq x y z
N MET A 1 43.68 -74.40 -10.78
CA MET A 1 43.77 -73.62 -9.52
C MET A 1 42.83 -72.44 -9.72
N SER A 2 41.71 -72.23 -9.05
CA SER A 2 41.31 -72.48 -7.67
C SER A 2 39.88 -73.04 -7.61
N GLN A 3 39.59 -73.70 -6.49
CA GLN A 3 38.40 -74.47 -6.16
C GLN A 3 37.26 -73.60 -5.57
N MET A 4 36.02 -74.09 -5.76
CA MET A 4 34.93 -74.15 -4.77
C MET A 4 34.26 -72.81 -4.35
N LYS A 5 32.99 -72.70 -3.96
CA LYS A 5 31.90 -73.65 -3.65
C LYS A 5 30.58 -72.86 -3.59
N ASN A 6 29.50 -73.59 -3.84
CA ASN A 6 28.09 -73.27 -3.70
C ASN A 6 27.67 -72.58 -2.38
N ALA A 7 26.55 -71.86 -2.44
CA ALA A 7 25.41 -71.85 -1.50
C ALA A 7 24.80 -70.44 -1.45
N ARG A 8 23.51 -70.16 -1.27
CA ARG A 8 22.21 -70.85 -1.11
C ARG A 8 21.26 -69.71 -0.70
N ALA A 9 19.96 -69.87 -0.90
CA ALA A 9 18.90 -69.16 -0.15
C ALA A 9 18.68 -67.66 -0.50
N THR A 10 17.50 -67.05 -0.58
CA THR A 10 16.11 -67.43 -0.27
C THR A 10 15.18 -66.25 -0.68
N GLU A 11 14.01 -66.59 -1.23
CA GLU A 11 12.68 -65.89 -1.19
C GLU A 11 12.50 -64.45 -1.69
N ARG A 12 11.66 -64.24 -2.72
CA ARG A 12 10.22 -63.91 -2.66
C ARG A 12 9.89 -62.62 -1.91
N GLN A 13 9.47 -61.58 -2.64
CA GLN A 13 8.31 -60.78 -2.23
C GLN A 13 7.46 -60.41 -3.46
N LEU A 14 6.23 -60.96 -3.45
CA LEU A 14 5.11 -60.53 -4.27
C LEU A 14 4.63 -59.14 -3.86
N GLU A 15 4.13 -58.41 -4.84
CA GLU A 15 3.28 -57.23 -4.69
C GLU A 15 2.12 -57.47 -3.72
N GLN A 16 1.84 -56.48 -2.89
CA GLN A 16 0.51 -56.30 -2.30
C GLN A 16 0.10 -54.83 -2.41
N ILE A 17 -0.85 -54.61 -3.32
CA ILE A 17 -1.58 -53.38 -3.61
C ILE A 17 -2.33 -52.94 -2.35
N LYS A 18 -2.21 -51.67 -1.95
CA LYS A 18 -3.05 -51.03 -0.91
C LYS A 18 -4.01 -50.02 -1.55
N PRO A 19 -5.29 -49.98 -1.13
CA PRO A 19 -6.31 -49.13 -1.74
C PRO A 19 -6.23 -47.67 -1.28
N ALA A 20 -6.71 -46.77 -2.14
CA ALA A 20 -6.79 -45.33 -1.90
C ALA A 20 -7.75 -44.97 -0.76
N ALA A 21 -7.25 -44.23 0.24
CA ALA A 21 -8.07 -43.65 1.29
C ALA A 21 -8.77 -42.38 0.77
N GLN A 22 -10.10 -42.42 0.69
CA GLN A 22 -10.95 -41.24 0.55
C GLN A 22 -10.98 -40.51 1.89
N THR A 23 -10.41 -39.31 1.96
CA THR A 23 -10.64 -38.35 3.05
C THR A 23 -11.63 -37.29 2.60
N ASN A 24 -12.89 -37.48 3.00
CA ASN A 24 -13.86 -36.39 3.11
C ASN A 24 -13.37 -35.43 4.20
N ILE A 25 -12.87 -34.24 3.82
CA ILE A 25 -12.63 -33.16 4.78
C ILE A 25 -13.84 -32.23 4.74
N ALA A 26 -14.68 -32.41 5.76
CA ALA A 26 -15.77 -31.51 6.10
C ALA A 26 -15.26 -30.07 6.29
N GLY A 27 -16.04 -29.11 5.78
CA GLY A 27 -15.72 -27.69 5.79
C GLY A 27 -15.40 -27.16 7.18
N GLY A 28 -14.11 -26.93 7.42
CA GLY A 28 -13.65 -26.09 8.50
C GLY A 28 -13.98 -24.64 8.16
N HIS A 29 -15.05 -24.11 8.75
CA HIS A 29 -15.24 -22.67 8.84
C HIS A 29 -14.11 -22.13 9.70
N ASN A 30 -13.03 -21.68 9.04
CA ASN A 30 -11.94 -20.95 9.66
C ASN A 30 -12.45 -19.54 9.98
N SER A 31 -13.25 -19.42 11.04
CA SER A 31 -13.63 -18.14 11.63
C SER A 31 -12.44 -17.57 12.40
N GLN A 32 -11.35 -17.27 11.68
CA GLN A 32 -10.43 -16.25 12.15
C GLN A 32 -11.19 -14.92 12.11
N PRO A 33 -11.23 -14.14 13.20
CA PRO A 33 -11.78 -12.79 13.15
C PRO A 33 -11.07 -12.06 12.02
N GLU A 34 -11.82 -11.40 11.14
CA GLU A 34 -11.22 -10.62 10.05
C GLU A 34 -10.18 -9.68 10.64
N ARG A 35 -8.91 -9.98 10.37
CA ARG A 35 -7.79 -9.20 10.88
C ARG A 35 -7.83 -7.88 10.12
N ILE A 36 -8.39 -6.84 10.74
CA ILE A 36 -8.44 -5.48 10.17
C ILE A 36 -7.01 -5.12 9.76
N ARG A 37 -6.76 -5.09 8.45
CA ARG A 37 -5.43 -4.81 7.94
C ARG A 37 -5.12 -3.35 8.25
N PRO A 38 -3.94 -3.05 8.82
CA PRO A 38 -3.58 -1.67 9.09
C PRO A 38 -3.55 -0.89 7.77
N VAL A 39 -4.10 0.33 7.79
CA VAL A 39 -4.11 1.21 6.62
C VAL A 39 -2.66 1.46 6.15
N PRO A 40 -2.34 1.21 4.86
CA PRO A 40 -0.98 1.36 4.34
C PRO A 40 -0.39 2.75 4.53
N LYS A 41 0.93 2.82 4.75
CA LYS A 41 1.68 4.08 4.93
C LYS A 41 1.39 5.11 3.82
N LYS A 42 1.44 4.65 2.56
CA LYS A 42 1.17 5.49 1.37
C LYS A 42 -0.27 6.02 1.34
N HIS A 43 -1.24 5.23 1.79
CA HIS A 43 -2.62 5.68 1.85
C HIS A 43 -2.77 6.83 2.85
N ARG A 44 -2.26 6.65 4.08
CA ARG A 44 -2.29 7.70 5.11
C ARG A 44 -1.60 8.99 4.65
N ALA A 45 -0.42 8.87 4.03
CA ALA A 45 0.31 10.02 3.50
C ALA A 45 -0.47 10.77 2.41
N ARG A 46 -1.05 10.06 1.43
CA ARG A 46 -1.82 10.67 0.34
C ARG A 46 -3.10 11.33 0.84
N VAL A 47 -3.81 10.72 1.79
CA VAL A 47 -4.98 11.32 2.44
C VAL A 47 -4.59 12.58 3.20
N PHE A 48 -3.45 12.58 3.90
CA PHE A 48 -2.94 13.77 4.58
C PHE A 48 -2.68 14.90 3.58
N MET A 49 -1.96 14.62 2.49
CA MET A 49 -1.67 15.61 1.43
C MET A 49 -2.92 16.23 0.83
N LEU A 50 -3.94 15.40 0.55
CA LEU A 50 -5.24 15.85 0.04
C LEU A 50 -5.97 16.77 1.04
N ARG A 51 -5.79 16.54 2.34
CA ARG A 51 -6.42 17.34 3.40
C ARG A 51 -5.65 18.60 3.75
N SER A 52 -4.46 18.79 3.19
CA SER A 52 -3.63 19.96 3.47
C SER A 52 -4.14 21.25 2.80
N GLY A 53 -5.02 21.13 1.79
CA GLY A 53 -5.63 22.29 1.15
C GLY A 53 -4.61 23.23 0.49
N THR A 54 -4.99 24.51 0.39
CA THR A 54 -4.11 25.59 -0.08
C THR A 54 -2.89 25.84 0.79
N GLY A 55 -2.91 25.38 2.05
CA GLY A 55 -1.77 25.46 2.97
C GLY A 55 -0.64 24.47 2.63
N GLY A 56 -0.90 23.50 1.75
CA GLY A 56 0.11 22.55 1.31
C GLY A 56 0.72 21.72 2.45
N PHE A 57 1.73 20.93 2.12
CA PHE A 57 2.39 20.03 3.07
C PHE A 57 3.89 19.97 2.84
N THR A 58 4.62 19.73 3.91
CA THR A 58 6.06 19.44 3.86
C THR A 58 6.31 17.95 4.08
N GLU A 59 7.52 17.48 3.78
CA GLU A 59 7.95 16.12 4.14
C GLU A 59 7.89 15.90 5.66
N ASN A 60 8.20 16.94 6.44
CA ASN A 60 8.14 16.88 7.90
C ASN A 60 6.70 16.76 8.42
N ASP A 61 5.74 17.43 7.79
CA ASP A 61 4.32 17.32 8.14
C ASP A 61 3.85 15.87 7.94
N ILE A 62 4.17 15.27 6.79
CA ILE A 62 3.85 13.87 6.50
C ILE A 62 4.46 12.95 7.55
N LEU A 63 5.76 13.13 7.88
CA LEU A 63 6.45 12.33 8.87
C LEU A 63 5.73 12.36 10.22
N ARG A 64 5.42 13.56 10.73
CA ARG A 64 4.84 13.77 12.07
C ARG A 64 3.38 13.36 12.12
N HIS A 65 2.55 13.83 11.18
CA HIS A 65 1.11 13.59 11.20
C HIS A 65 0.73 12.15 10.81
N CYS A 66 1.49 11.52 9.90
CA CYS A 66 1.21 10.15 9.48
C CYS A 66 1.96 9.08 10.31
N ARG A 67 2.74 9.50 11.31
CA ARG A 67 3.57 8.64 12.18
C ARG A 67 4.43 7.68 11.35
N LEU A 68 5.21 8.24 10.44
CA LEU A 68 6.08 7.51 9.51
C LEU A 68 7.54 7.65 9.92
N SER A 69 8.37 6.69 9.51
CA SER A 69 9.83 6.76 9.70
C SER A 69 10.52 7.71 8.71
N SER A 70 9.82 8.11 7.65
CA SER A 70 10.27 9.08 6.64
C SER A 70 9.05 9.68 5.96
N GLY A 71 9.10 10.99 5.69
CA GLY A 71 8.13 11.71 4.87
C GLY A 71 8.62 12.03 3.46
N ARG A 72 9.81 11.54 3.10
CA ARG A 72 10.44 11.78 1.78
C ARG A 72 9.76 11.00 0.67
N ASN A 73 9.94 11.48 -0.56
CA ASN A 73 9.55 10.82 -1.81
C ASN A 73 8.05 10.65 -2.08
N TYR A 74 7.14 10.94 -1.16
CA TYR A 74 5.71 10.75 -1.43
C TYR A 74 5.17 11.76 -2.45
N ALA A 75 5.62 13.01 -2.40
CA ALA A 75 5.26 14.05 -3.36
C ALA A 75 5.73 13.66 -4.77
N THR A 76 7.03 13.38 -4.91
CA THR A 76 7.64 12.99 -6.20
C THR A 76 7.12 11.65 -6.72
N GLU A 77 6.75 10.71 -5.83
CA GLU A 77 6.06 9.49 -6.23
C GLU A 77 4.68 9.79 -6.85
N LEU A 78 3.89 10.69 -6.26
CA LEU A 78 2.58 11.08 -6.82
C LEU A 78 2.73 11.73 -8.20
N GLU A 79 3.68 12.67 -8.34
CA GLU A 79 3.97 13.33 -9.62
C GLU A 79 4.28 12.30 -10.70
N ARG A 80 5.17 11.33 -10.41
CA ARG A 80 5.54 10.28 -11.37
C ARG A 80 4.40 9.31 -11.68
N LEU A 81 3.58 8.95 -10.68
CA LEU A 81 2.51 7.95 -10.86
C LEU A 81 1.33 8.50 -11.65
N LEU A 82 1.03 9.79 -11.52
CA LEU A 82 -0.18 10.40 -12.05
C LEU A 82 0.08 11.42 -13.15
N ASP A 83 1.35 11.66 -13.47
CA ASP A 83 1.81 12.69 -14.39
C ASP A 83 1.20 14.06 -14.01
N ILE A 84 1.36 14.42 -12.74
CA ILE A 84 0.91 15.69 -12.17
C ILE A 84 2.13 16.50 -11.73
N GLN A 85 1.93 17.80 -11.55
CA GLN A 85 2.99 18.70 -11.09
C GLN A 85 2.54 19.42 -9.82
N LEU A 86 3.26 19.18 -8.72
CA LEU A 86 3.04 19.90 -7.47
C LEU A 86 3.81 21.21 -7.51
N GLU A 87 3.15 22.28 -7.06
CA GLU A 87 3.84 23.52 -6.76
C GLU A 87 4.83 23.30 -5.63
N ARG A 88 5.98 23.95 -5.73
CA ARG A 88 7.05 23.93 -4.72
C ARG A 88 7.26 25.35 -4.24
N ILE A 89 6.98 25.59 -2.97
CA ILE A 89 7.22 26.85 -2.29
C ILE A 89 8.41 26.63 -1.36
N ASP A 90 9.41 27.49 -1.46
CA ASP A 90 10.57 27.45 -0.58
C ASP A 90 10.16 27.93 0.82
N GLU A 91 10.38 27.11 1.84
CA GLU A 91 10.05 27.40 3.24
C GLU A 91 11.33 27.36 4.08
N PRO A 92 11.71 28.47 4.73
CA PRO A 92 12.86 28.51 5.62
C PRO A 92 12.71 27.51 6.78
N ASN A 93 13.81 26.85 7.14
CA ASN A 93 13.83 26.01 8.32
C ASN A 93 13.64 26.85 9.60
N ALA A 94 13.01 26.27 10.62
CA ALA A 94 12.70 26.98 11.87
C ALA A 94 13.95 27.40 12.67
N ASP A 95 15.08 26.73 12.43
CA ASP A 95 16.40 27.08 12.99
C ASP A 95 17.10 28.20 12.18
N GLY A 96 16.50 28.66 11.09
CA GLY A 96 17.04 29.68 10.19
C GLY A 96 18.11 29.17 9.23
N ILE A 97 18.42 27.86 9.21
CA ILE A 97 19.50 27.31 8.38
C ILE A 97 18.92 26.49 7.24
N GLY A 98 18.98 27.06 6.03
CA GLY A 98 18.47 26.42 4.82
C GLY A 98 16.94 26.45 4.73
N SER A 99 16.42 25.74 3.74
CA SER A 99 14.99 25.69 3.43
C SER A 99 14.57 24.27 3.02
N HIS A 100 13.27 24.05 3.01
CA HIS A 100 12.64 22.85 2.48
C HIS A 100 11.42 23.23 1.65
N TYR A 101 10.96 22.31 0.79
CA TYR A 101 9.77 22.56 -0.01
C TYR A 101 8.49 22.30 0.77
N ARG A 102 7.58 23.26 0.68
CA ARG A 102 6.14 23.07 0.86
C ARG A 102 5.51 22.78 -0.49
N TYR A 103 4.89 21.61 -0.57
CA TYR A 103 4.21 21.14 -1.78
C TYR A 103 2.73 21.51 -1.74
N ARG A 104 2.18 21.91 -2.89
CA ARG A 104 0.76 22.22 -3.04
C ARG A 104 0.19 21.69 -4.35
N PHE A 105 -1.05 21.20 -4.31
CA PHE A 105 -1.80 20.90 -5.52
C PHE A 105 -2.27 22.20 -6.18
N ALA A 106 -1.93 22.39 -7.45
CA ALA A 106 -2.35 23.57 -8.22
C ALA A 106 -3.73 23.40 -8.87
N LYS A 107 -4.10 22.17 -9.25
CA LYS A 107 -5.28 21.90 -10.07
C LYS A 107 -6.21 20.91 -9.40
N ARG A 108 -7.52 21.18 -9.48
CA ARG A 108 -8.57 20.25 -9.02
C ARG A 108 -8.62 18.94 -9.81
N ASP A 109 -8.17 18.93 -11.07
CA ASP A 109 -8.02 17.69 -11.84
C ASP A 109 -6.97 16.76 -11.19
N ASP A 110 -5.81 17.29 -10.79
CA ASP A 110 -4.75 16.52 -10.13
C ASP A 110 -5.24 15.93 -8.80
N ILE A 111 -5.99 16.73 -8.02
CA ILE A 111 -6.63 16.28 -6.77
C ILE A 111 -7.59 15.12 -7.05
N SER A 112 -8.41 15.23 -8.10
CA SER A 112 -9.34 14.18 -8.51
C SER A 112 -8.63 12.91 -8.98
N ARG A 113 -7.47 13.01 -9.63
CA ARG A 113 -6.60 11.85 -9.96
C ARG A 113 -6.06 11.18 -8.70
N VAL A 114 -5.59 11.95 -7.73
CA VAL A 114 -5.07 11.40 -6.45
C VAL A 114 -6.19 10.74 -5.64
N ILE A 115 -7.39 11.31 -5.57
CA ILE A 115 -8.55 10.69 -4.90
C ILE A 115 -8.87 9.33 -5.54
N ARG A 116 -8.93 9.26 -6.88
CA ARG A 116 -9.13 7.99 -7.59
C ARG A 116 -8.04 6.98 -7.27
N LEU A 117 -6.76 7.39 -7.26
CA LEU A 117 -5.66 6.51 -6.87
C LEU A 117 -5.82 5.99 -5.44
N VAL A 118 -6.19 6.85 -4.50
CA VAL A 118 -6.36 6.49 -3.09
C VAL A 118 -7.52 5.50 -2.91
N ASN A 119 -8.65 5.74 -3.58
CA ASN A 119 -9.82 4.87 -3.51
C ASN A 119 -9.59 3.52 -4.18
N ASN A 120 -8.94 3.48 -5.36
CA ASN A 120 -8.58 2.23 -6.03
C ASN A 120 -7.63 1.39 -5.16
N ASN A 121 -6.65 2.02 -4.51
CA ASN A 121 -5.78 1.31 -3.58
C ASN A 121 -6.52 0.82 -2.34
N ALA A 122 -7.53 1.56 -1.88
CA ALA A 122 -8.34 1.15 -0.74
C ALA A 122 -9.15 -0.11 -1.03
N ASP A 123 -9.78 -0.14 -2.20
CA ASP A 123 -10.52 -1.29 -2.70
C ASP A 123 -9.63 -2.54 -2.82
N ILE A 124 -8.46 -2.41 -3.48
CA ILE A 124 -7.48 -3.50 -3.62
C ILE A 124 -6.99 -4.04 -2.25
N ASN A 125 -6.81 -3.17 -1.27
CA ASN A 125 -6.27 -3.55 0.05
C ASN A 125 -7.35 -3.95 1.06
N GLY A 126 -8.65 -3.85 0.70
CA GLY A 126 -9.77 -4.21 1.56
C GLY A 126 -9.95 -3.27 2.76
N HIS A 127 -9.73 -1.96 2.57
CA HIS A 127 -10.01 -0.96 3.61
C HIS A 127 -10.87 0.19 3.05
N GLN A 128 -11.44 1.00 3.94
CA GLN A 128 -12.41 2.02 3.57
C GLN A 128 -11.81 3.06 2.59
N PRO A 129 -12.48 3.35 1.45
CA PRO A 129 -12.12 4.46 0.56
C PRO A 129 -12.52 5.82 1.16
N ILE A 130 -12.02 6.91 0.59
CA ILE A 130 -12.47 8.26 0.94
C ILE A 130 -13.95 8.38 0.58
N THR A 131 -14.77 8.73 1.57
CA THR A 131 -16.23 8.88 1.41
C THR A 131 -16.58 10.11 0.56
N GLN A 132 -17.79 10.15 -0.02
CA GLN A 132 -18.21 11.31 -0.81
C GLN A 132 -18.22 12.61 0.00
N GLN A 133 -18.58 12.54 1.29
CA GLN A 133 -18.53 13.69 2.19
C GLN A 133 -17.08 14.20 2.37
N GLU A 134 -16.13 13.29 2.57
CA GLU A 134 -14.72 13.64 2.67
C GLU A 134 -14.16 14.18 1.34
N ILE A 135 -14.59 13.64 0.21
CA ILE A 135 -14.23 14.16 -1.12
C ILE A 135 -14.71 15.60 -1.28
N ASN A 136 -15.98 15.88 -0.96
CA ASN A 136 -16.53 17.22 -1.05
C ASN A 136 -15.78 18.20 -0.12
N HIS A 137 -15.45 17.75 1.09
CA HIS A 137 -14.63 18.53 2.01
C HIS A 137 -13.23 18.80 1.44
N ILE A 138 -12.53 17.77 0.97
CA ILE A 138 -11.20 17.91 0.35
C ILE A 138 -11.25 18.90 -0.80
N LEU A 139 -12.21 18.77 -1.72
CA LEU A 139 -12.34 19.68 -2.85
C LEU A 139 -12.62 21.12 -2.40
N SER A 140 -13.38 21.32 -1.31
CA SER A 140 -13.63 22.67 -0.76
C SER A 140 -12.38 23.35 -0.22
N LEU A 141 -11.32 22.60 0.11
CA LEU A 141 -10.04 23.16 0.57
C LEU A 141 -9.18 23.74 -0.56
N TYR A 142 -9.58 23.51 -1.81
CA TYR A 142 -8.90 24.02 -3.00
C TYR A 142 -9.90 24.85 -3.81
N PRO A 143 -9.85 26.19 -3.72
CA PRO A 143 -10.69 27.03 -4.56
C PRO A 143 -10.36 26.77 -6.03
N ASP A 144 -11.35 26.94 -6.91
CA ASP A 144 -11.07 26.97 -8.34
C ASP A 144 -10.15 28.15 -8.61
N TYR A 145 -8.88 27.89 -8.97
CA TYR A 145 -7.99 28.91 -9.53
C TYR A 145 -8.43 29.35 -10.95
N ALA A 146 -9.71 29.16 -11.29
CA ALA A 146 -10.30 29.65 -12.51
C ALA A 146 -10.48 31.17 -12.37
N ALA A 147 -9.68 31.90 -13.15
CA ALA A 147 -9.68 33.35 -13.37
C ALA A 147 -9.10 34.22 -12.24
N SER A 148 -7.77 34.33 -12.25
CA SER A 148 -7.09 35.61 -12.01
C SER A 148 -6.37 36.01 -13.29
#